data_AF-A0A7S3HTM1-F1
#
_entry.id   AF-A0A7S3HTM1-F1
#
_cell.length_a   1.000
_cell.length_b   1.000
_cell.length_c   1.000
_cell.angle_alpha   90.00
_cell.angle_beta   90.00
_cell.angle_gamma   90.00
#
_symmetry.space_group_name_H-M   'P 1'
#
loop_
_entity.id
_entity.type
_entity.pdbx_description
1 polymer ?
#
loop_
_entity_poly.entity_id
_entity_poly.type
_entity_poly.pdbx_seq_one_letter_code
_entity_poly.pdbx_strand_id
1 'polypeptide(L)'
;VRCKNFGCQQFFDPTKADQTTCIHHKAPPVFHETVKYWSCCPNSKAYDWDEFMKIPGCQRGTCSTEGAKKQVMGGCDVRADAAPKRIDDDLPADPRKKLDRLRAGLESIGVESSSFDRAWGRLAAKHGDLGVVVSHMGKSFTEVLQSMDTDEVNLPD
;
A
#
# COMPACT_ATOMS: atom_id res chain seq x y z
N VAL A 1 17.79 21.01 12.14
CA VAL A 1 17.16 20.10 11.13
C VAL A 1 17.01 20.85 9.81
N ARG A 2 17.12 20.18 8.65
CA ARG A 2 16.89 20.84 7.34
C ARG A 2 15.39 21.00 7.08
N CYS A 3 14.97 22.18 6.66
CA CYS A 3 13.59 22.45 6.26
C CYS A 3 13.17 21.60 5.06
N LYS A 4 11.98 21.01 5.13
CA LYS A 4 11.39 20.19 4.06
C LYS A 4 10.39 20.93 3.18
N ASN A 5 10.19 22.23 3.38
CA ASN A 5 9.41 23.05 2.47
C ASN A 5 10.15 23.22 1.13
N PHE A 6 9.41 23.22 0.03
CA PHE A 6 9.96 23.27 -1.32
C PHE A 6 10.87 24.49 -1.54
N GLY A 7 12.13 24.26 -1.92
CA GLY A 7 13.10 25.30 -2.25
C GLY A 7 13.70 26.09 -1.08
N CYS A 8 13.28 25.86 0.18
CA CYS A 8 13.85 26.60 1.32
C CYS A 8 15.29 26.19 1.65
N GLN A 9 15.54 24.88 1.81
CA GLN A 9 16.86 24.28 2.08
C GLN A 9 17.62 24.80 3.33
N GLN A 10 17.04 25.70 4.11
CA GLN A 10 17.66 26.24 5.33
C GLN A 10 17.68 25.21 6.46
N PHE A 11 18.67 25.33 7.34
CA PHE A 11 18.70 24.63 8.62
C PHE A 11 18.04 25.48 9.69
N PHE A 12 17.18 24.87 10.50
CA PHE A 12 16.46 25.52 11.59
C PHE A 12 16.39 24.63 12.84
N ASP A 13 16.11 25.25 13.98
CA ASP A 13 15.83 24.54 15.23
C ASP A 13 14.34 24.18 15.29
N PRO A 14 13.96 22.88 15.33
CA PRO A 14 12.56 22.47 15.37
C PRO A 14 11.82 22.96 16.63
N THR A 15 12.53 23.27 17.72
CA THR A 15 11.92 23.80 18.95
C THR A 15 11.58 25.29 18.87
N LYS A 16 12.16 26.00 17.89
CA LYS A 16 12.01 27.45 17.66
C LYS A 16 11.73 27.75 16.20
N ALA A 17 10.84 26.96 15.60
CA ALA A 17 10.53 27.02 14.17
C ALA A 17 9.91 28.37 13.74
N ASP A 18 9.28 29.07 14.67
CA ASP A 18 8.71 30.41 14.54
C ASP A 18 9.75 31.52 14.39
N GLN A 19 10.98 31.31 14.88
CA GLN A 19 12.05 32.30 14.80
C GLN A 19 12.74 32.33 13.43
N THR A 20 12.54 31.30 12.60
CA THR A 20 13.17 31.18 11.28
C THR A 20 12.15 31.44 10.18
N THR A 21 12.24 32.61 9.54
CA THR A 21 11.40 32.93 8.39
C THR A 21 11.73 32.01 7.21
N CYS A 22 10.79 31.15 6.84
CA CYS A 22 10.92 30.23 5.72
C CYS A 22 10.41 30.86 4.42
N ILE A 23 11.30 31.12 3.49
CA ILE A 23 10.95 31.51 2.11
C ILE A 23 10.96 30.25 1.25
N HIS A 24 9.80 29.84 0.76
CA HIS A 24 9.61 28.55 0.08
C HIS A 24 8.57 28.64 -1.04
N HIS A 25 8.48 27.59 -1.85
CA HIS A 25 7.48 27.41 -2.88
C HIS A 25 6.27 26.65 -2.35
N LYS A 26 5.06 27.09 -2.71
CA LYS A 26 3.80 26.45 -2.27
C LYS A 26 3.57 25.08 -2.92
N ALA A 27 4.02 24.94 -4.16
CA ALA A 27 3.65 23.85 -5.05
C ALA A 27 4.91 23.10 -5.52
N PRO A 28 4.78 21.83 -5.94
CA PRO A 28 5.90 21.00 -6.37
C PRO A 28 6.59 21.54 -7.64
N PRO A 29 7.80 21.06 -7.95
CA PRO A 29 8.47 21.41 -9.19
C PRO A 29 7.79 20.77 -10.40
N VAL A 30 7.94 21.41 -11.56
CA VAL A 30 7.48 20.93 -12.86
C VAL A 30 8.68 20.84 -13.79
N PHE A 31 8.82 19.68 -14.44
CA PHE A 31 9.86 19.41 -15.43
C PHE A 31 9.17 19.01 -16.74
N HIS A 32 9.28 19.86 -17.77
CA HIS A 32 8.67 19.63 -19.08
C HIS A 32 9.59 20.17 -20.18
N GLU A 33 9.85 19.37 -21.23
CA GLU A 33 10.66 19.79 -22.38
C GLU A 33 11.97 20.48 -21.99
N THR A 34 12.73 19.89 -21.05
CA THR A 34 14.00 20.40 -20.47
C THR A 34 13.88 21.63 -19.56
N VAL A 35 12.72 22.31 -19.56
CA VAL A 35 12.40 23.43 -18.68
C VAL A 35 12.05 22.94 -17.28
N LYS A 36 12.57 23.64 -16.28
CA LYS A 36 12.39 23.37 -14.85
C LYS A 36 11.83 24.62 -14.19
N TYR A 37 10.73 24.50 -13.46
CA TYR A 37 10.14 25.62 -12.72
C TYR A 37 9.31 25.10 -11.54
N TRP A 38 8.90 25.99 -10.64
CA TRP A 38 7.98 25.63 -9.57
C TRP A 38 6.54 25.85 -10.02
N SER A 39 5.62 24.93 -9.73
CA SER A 39 4.23 25.05 -10.21
C SER A 39 3.54 26.34 -9.74
N CYS A 40 3.96 26.93 -8.62
CA CYS A 40 3.47 28.22 -8.12
C CYS A 40 4.15 29.44 -8.79
N CYS A 41 5.23 29.23 -9.55
CA CYS A 41 6.06 30.25 -10.18
C CYS A 41 6.36 29.89 -11.66
N PRO A 42 5.36 29.79 -12.54
CA PRO A 42 5.53 29.32 -13.93
C PRO A 42 6.39 30.24 -14.81
N ASN A 43 6.55 31.51 -14.42
CA ASN A 43 7.37 32.48 -15.14
C ASN A 43 8.86 32.37 -14.80
N SER A 44 9.20 31.74 -13.67
CA SER A 44 10.59 31.53 -13.24
C SER A 44 11.10 30.21 -13.80
N LYS A 45 11.43 30.21 -15.09
CA LYS A 45 11.91 29.04 -15.82
C LYS A 45 13.43 28.96 -15.76
N ALA A 46 13.94 27.77 -15.50
CA ALA A 46 15.35 27.44 -15.55
C ALA A 46 15.56 26.27 -16.52
N TYR A 47 16.72 26.23 -17.16
CA TYR A 47 17.08 25.14 -18.08
C TYR A 47 18.13 24.22 -17.47
N ASP A 48 18.91 24.73 -16.51
CA ASP A 48 19.85 23.95 -15.71
C ASP A 48 19.33 23.68 -14.29
N TRP A 49 19.84 22.64 -13.65
CA TRP A 49 19.49 22.26 -12.28
C TRP A 49 19.90 23.32 -11.26
N ASP A 50 21.09 23.88 -11.39
CA ASP A 50 21.61 24.86 -10.44
C ASP A 50 20.83 26.18 -10.49
N GLU A 51 20.39 26.59 -11.68
CA GLU A 51 19.49 27.74 -11.85
C GLU A 51 18.13 27.49 -11.22
N PHE A 52 17.58 26.29 -11.41
CA PHE A 52 16.31 25.89 -10.83
C PHE A 52 16.34 25.95 -9.29
N MET A 53 17.43 25.46 -8.67
CA MET A 53 17.61 25.48 -7.22
C MET A 53 17.80 26.89 -6.65
N LYS A 54 18.17 27.87 -7.47
CA LYS A 54 18.31 29.28 -7.09
C LYS A 54 17.02 30.08 -7.23
N ILE A 55 15.94 29.53 -7.80
CA ILE A 55 14.67 30.24 -7.94
C ILE A 55 14.12 30.59 -6.54
N PRO A 56 13.96 31.88 -6.19
CA PRO A 56 13.55 32.28 -4.86
C PRO A 56 12.12 31.83 -4.56
N GLY A 57 11.88 31.36 -3.34
CA GLY A 57 10.54 30.98 -2.87
C GLY A 57 9.54 32.13 -2.96
N CYS A 58 8.32 31.84 -3.39
CA CYS A 58 7.24 32.83 -3.53
C CYS A 58 6.37 33.02 -2.28
N GLN A 59 6.54 32.18 -1.25
CA GLN A 59 5.72 32.18 -0.04
C GLN A 59 6.60 32.32 1.20
N ARG A 60 6.10 33.08 2.18
CA ARG A 60 6.67 33.19 3.53
C ARG A 60 5.87 32.33 4.49
N GLY A 61 6.57 31.64 5.39
CA GLY A 61 5.97 30.85 6.47
C GLY A 61 7.02 30.43 7.49
N THR A 62 6.73 29.37 8.24
CA THR A 62 7.65 28.75 9.21
C THR A 62 8.34 27.53 8.61
N CYS A 63 9.56 27.23 9.07
CA CYS A 63 10.25 26.02 8.62
C CYS A 63 9.58 24.77 9.19
N SER A 64 9.52 23.69 8.41
CA SER A 64 8.90 22.42 8.82
C SER A 64 9.86 21.23 8.66
N THR A 65 9.73 20.26 9.58
CA THR A 65 10.37 18.95 9.52
C THR A 65 9.54 17.92 8.75
N GLU A 66 8.28 18.24 8.46
CA GLU A 66 7.36 17.47 7.63
C GLU A 66 7.42 17.95 6.18
N GLY A 67 7.42 17.02 5.23
CA GLY A 67 7.40 17.37 3.81
C GLY A 67 6.03 17.91 3.41
N ALA A 68 6.00 18.94 2.56
CA ALA A 68 4.75 19.40 1.97
C ALA A 68 4.01 18.23 1.28
N LYS A 69 2.70 18.11 1.53
CA LYS A 69 1.89 17.03 0.96
C LYS A 69 2.04 17.06 -0.57
N LYS A 70 2.49 15.94 -1.13
CA LYS A 70 2.59 15.75 -2.58
C LYS A 70 1.20 15.93 -3.19
N GLN A 71 0.99 17.05 -3.88
CA GLN A 71 -0.15 17.27 -4.75
C GLN A 71 0.42 17.34 -6.17
N VAL A 72 0.97 16.22 -6.64
CA VAL A 72 1.57 16.16 -7.98
C VAL A 72 0.49 15.70 -8.94
N MET A 73 0.18 16.55 -9.92
CA MET A 73 -0.66 16.22 -11.07
C MET A 73 0.16 15.46 -12.13
N GLY A 74 0.98 14.49 -11.71
CA GLY A 74 1.99 13.81 -12.55
C GLY A 74 1.94 12.29 -12.41
N GLY A 75 1.95 11.58 -13.54
CA GLY A 75 1.54 10.18 -13.68
C GLY A 75 2.38 9.09 -13.00
N CYS A 76 3.55 9.40 -12.43
CA CYS A 76 4.36 8.38 -11.74
C CYS A 76 3.82 8.02 -10.35
N ASP A 77 3.25 8.99 -9.62
CA ASP A 77 2.90 8.79 -8.21
C ASP A 77 1.48 8.21 -8.02
N VAL A 78 0.60 8.32 -9.02
CA VAL A 78 -0.76 7.75 -9.02
C VAL A 78 -0.81 6.32 -9.56
N ARG A 79 0.28 5.79 -10.09
CA ARG A 79 0.29 4.48 -10.76
C ARG A 79 0.02 3.30 -9.84
N ALA A 80 0.31 3.43 -8.54
CA ALA A 80 0.01 2.38 -7.56
C ALA A 80 -1.48 2.35 -7.21
N ASP A 81 -2.07 3.50 -6.91
CA ASP A 81 -3.48 3.59 -6.48
C ASP A 81 -4.46 3.48 -7.66
N ALA A 82 -4.05 3.94 -8.84
CA ALA A 82 -4.80 3.85 -10.10
C ALA A 82 -4.23 2.78 -11.05
N ALA A 83 -3.46 1.80 -10.52
CA ALA A 83 -3.02 0.68 -11.33
C ALA A 83 -4.26 -0.05 -11.89
N PRO A 84 -4.29 -0.36 -13.20
CA PRO A 84 -5.33 -1.20 -13.74
C PRO A 84 -5.28 -2.55 -13.02
N LYS A 85 -6.38 -2.91 -12.35
CA LYS A 85 -6.56 -4.25 -11.78
C LYS A 85 -6.35 -5.27 -12.88
N ARG A 86 -5.66 -6.38 -12.59
CA ARG A 86 -5.50 -7.42 -13.61
C ARG A 86 -6.85 -8.09 -13.81
N ILE A 87 -7.23 -8.31 -15.06
CA ILE A 87 -8.47 -9.03 -15.42
C ILE A 87 -8.54 -10.42 -14.75
N ASP A 88 -7.39 -11.04 -14.49
CA ASP A 88 -7.28 -12.33 -13.79
C ASP A 88 -7.68 -12.27 -12.31
N ASP A 89 -7.71 -11.09 -11.68
CA ASP A 89 -8.02 -10.93 -10.25
C ASP A 89 -9.53 -11.09 -9.97
N ASP A 90 -10.38 -10.76 -10.95
CA ASP A 90 -11.84 -10.88 -10.88
C ASP A 90 -12.37 -12.19 -11.50
N LEU A 91 -11.48 -13.07 -12.00
CA LEU A 91 -11.90 -14.36 -12.52
C LEU A 91 -12.33 -15.26 -11.34
N PRO A 92 -13.53 -15.87 -11.36
CA PRO A 92 -13.98 -16.75 -10.28
C PRO A 92 -12.90 -17.78 -9.98
N ALA A 93 -12.30 -17.70 -8.79
CA ALA A 93 -11.19 -18.56 -8.45
C ALA A 93 -11.65 -20.02 -8.55
N ASP A 94 -11.10 -20.73 -9.54
CA ASP A 94 -11.32 -22.14 -9.80
C ASP A 94 -11.36 -22.90 -8.45
N PRO A 95 -12.44 -23.65 -8.15
CA PRO A 95 -12.54 -24.42 -6.92
C PRO A 95 -11.30 -25.25 -6.60
N ARG A 96 -10.58 -25.71 -7.63
CA ARG A 96 -9.33 -26.45 -7.46
C ARG A 96 -8.20 -25.57 -6.91
N LYS A 97 -8.05 -24.34 -7.41
CA LYS A 97 -7.07 -23.37 -6.88
C LYS A 97 -7.36 -23.02 -5.42
N LYS A 98 -8.63 -23.02 -5.00
CA LYS A 98 -8.99 -22.82 -3.58
C LYS A 98 -8.53 -24.00 -2.71
N LEU A 99 -8.72 -25.23 -3.17
CA LEU A 99 -8.23 -26.43 -2.49
C LEU A 99 -6.70 -26.48 -2.44
N ASP A 100 -6.01 -26.11 -3.52
CA ASP A 100 -4.54 -26.08 -3.57
C ASP A 100 -3.95 -25.05 -2.59
N ARG A 101 -4.58 -23.87 -2.49
CA ARG A 101 -4.18 -22.85 -1.49
C ARG A 101 -4.38 -23.33 -0.06
N LEU A 102 -5.52 -23.98 0.21
CA LEU A 102 -5.80 -24.54 1.54
C LEU A 102 -4.80 -25.65 1.89
N ARG A 103 -4.51 -26.53 0.93
CA ARG A 103 -3.48 -27.58 1.08
C ARG A 103 -2.13 -26.99 1.46
N ALA A 104 -1.65 -25.98 0.72
CA ALA A 104 -0.37 -25.34 1.01
C ALA A 104 -0.34 -24.70 2.41
N GLY A 105 -1.45 -24.08 2.82
CA GLY A 105 -1.60 -23.54 4.18
C GLY A 105 -1.51 -24.63 5.26
N LEU A 106 -2.23 -25.73 5.07
CA LEU A 106 -2.25 -26.87 6.00
C LEU A 106 -0.87 -27.57 6.08
N GLU A 107 -0.20 -27.76 4.95
CA GLU A 107 1.17 -28.29 4.91
C GLU A 107 2.14 -27.40 5.70
N SER A 108 2.00 -26.07 5.60
CA SER A 108 2.88 -25.12 6.30
C SER A 108 2.74 -25.14 7.83
N ILE A 109 1.59 -25.61 8.35
CA ILE A 109 1.34 -25.78 9.79
C ILE A 109 1.57 -27.23 10.27
N GLY A 110 2.11 -28.09 9.40
CA GLY A 110 2.49 -29.47 9.73
C GLY A 110 1.41 -30.53 9.51
N VAL A 111 0.30 -30.20 8.82
CA VAL A 111 -0.69 -31.21 8.42
C VAL A 111 -0.19 -31.96 7.19
N GLU A 112 -0.26 -33.29 7.23
CA GLU A 112 0.17 -34.13 6.12
C GLU A 112 -0.71 -33.91 4.88
N SER A 113 -0.07 -33.63 3.73
CA SER A 113 -0.73 -33.39 2.45
C SER A 113 -1.63 -34.54 1.99
N SER A 114 -1.21 -35.78 2.27
CA SER A 114 -1.96 -36.99 1.91
C SER A 114 -3.29 -37.11 2.67
N SER A 115 -3.32 -36.63 3.93
CA SER A 115 -4.53 -36.60 4.75
C SER A 115 -5.56 -35.63 4.17
N PHE A 116 -5.11 -34.46 3.71
CA PHE A 116 -5.94 -33.50 3.01
C PHE A 116 -6.47 -34.08 1.69
N ASP A 117 -5.58 -34.63 0.85
CA ASP A 117 -5.91 -35.18 -0.47
C ASP A 117 -6.95 -36.31 -0.38
N ARG A 118 -6.82 -37.19 0.61
CA ARG A 118 -7.79 -38.25 0.88
C ARG A 118 -9.14 -37.71 1.35
N ALA A 119 -9.15 -36.65 2.16
CA ALA A 119 -10.38 -36.07 2.70
C ALA A 119 -11.21 -35.39 1.60
N TRP A 120 -10.62 -34.48 0.83
CA TRP A 120 -11.35 -33.79 -0.23
C TRP A 120 -11.64 -34.72 -1.42
N GLY A 121 -10.77 -35.69 -1.72
CA GLY A 121 -11.01 -36.69 -2.76
C GLY A 121 -12.24 -37.56 -2.50
N ARG A 122 -12.50 -37.94 -1.24
CA ARG A 122 -13.75 -38.65 -0.85
C ARG A 122 -14.99 -37.77 -1.05
N LEU A 123 -14.91 -36.49 -0.70
CA LEU A 123 -16.01 -35.55 -0.92
C LEU A 123 -16.28 -35.33 -2.41
N ALA A 124 -15.22 -35.24 -3.23
CA ALA A 124 -15.35 -35.13 -4.68
C ALA A 124 -16.01 -36.38 -5.29
N ALA A 125 -15.63 -37.58 -4.84
CA ALA A 125 -16.27 -38.83 -5.29
C ALA A 125 -17.76 -38.90 -4.91
N LYS A 126 -18.16 -38.29 -3.79
CA LYS A 126 -19.55 -38.29 -3.31
C LYS A 126 -20.42 -37.24 -4.00
N HIS A 127 -19.89 -36.05 -4.27
CA HIS A 127 -20.65 -34.89 -4.72
C HIS A 127 -20.44 -34.52 -6.20
N GLY A 128 -19.37 -34.98 -6.85
CA GLY A 128 -19.07 -34.74 -8.27
C GLY A 128 -18.67 -33.30 -8.65
N ASP A 129 -19.02 -32.31 -7.83
CA ASP A 129 -18.73 -30.89 -8.03
C ASP A 129 -17.74 -30.35 -6.97
N LEU A 130 -16.58 -29.87 -7.44
CA LEU A 130 -15.53 -29.29 -6.60
C LEU A 130 -15.98 -28.02 -5.87
N GLY A 131 -16.92 -27.24 -6.43
CA GLY A 131 -17.48 -26.06 -5.76
C GLY A 131 -18.23 -26.43 -4.48
N VAL A 132 -19.01 -27.53 -4.53
CA VAL A 132 -19.72 -28.08 -3.36
C VAL A 132 -18.72 -28.64 -2.34
N VAL A 133 -17.66 -29.31 -2.80
CA VAL A 133 -16.57 -29.81 -1.92
C VAL A 133 -15.93 -28.66 -1.14
N VAL A 134 -15.56 -27.56 -1.82
CA VAL A 134 -14.99 -26.38 -1.16
C VAL A 134 -15.94 -25.80 -0.12
N SER A 135 -17.24 -25.70 -0.43
CA SER A 135 -18.24 -25.21 0.53
C SER A 135 -18.39 -26.14 1.74
N HIS A 136 -18.44 -27.46 1.52
CA HIS A 136 -18.54 -28.43 2.60
C HIS A 136 -17.32 -28.41 3.51
N MET A 137 -16.12 -28.40 2.92
CA MET A 137 -14.89 -28.30 3.71
C MET A 137 -14.87 -27.00 4.51
N GLY A 138 -15.24 -25.87 3.91
CA GLY A 138 -15.35 -24.59 4.62
C GLY A 138 -16.25 -24.68 5.86
N LYS A 139 -17.44 -25.28 5.73
CA LYS A 139 -18.35 -25.50 6.87
C LYS A 139 -17.72 -26.37 7.96
N SER A 140 -17.14 -27.51 7.58
CA SER A 140 -16.49 -28.42 8.53
C SER A 140 -15.33 -27.76 9.27
N PHE A 141 -14.50 -26.96 8.59
CA PHE A 141 -13.43 -26.20 9.25
C PHE A 141 -13.99 -25.16 10.21
N THR A 142 -15.05 -24.43 9.85
CA THR A 142 -15.70 -23.47 10.74
C THR A 142 -16.27 -24.15 11.99
N GLU A 143 -16.94 -25.29 11.84
CA GLU A 143 -17.49 -26.06 12.97
C GLU A 143 -16.39 -26.52 13.94
N VAL A 144 -15.27 -27.04 13.42
CA VAL A 144 -14.13 -27.45 14.26
C VAL A 144 -13.50 -26.26 14.98
N LEU A 145 -13.33 -25.12 14.30
CA LEU A 145 -12.80 -23.92 14.94
C LEU A 145 -13.76 -23.38 16.02
N GLN A 146 -15.07 -23.48 15.79
CA GLN A 146 -16.07 -23.09 16.77
C GLN A 146 -16.10 -24.01 18.01
N SER A 147 -15.89 -25.32 17.83
CA SER A 147 -15.78 -26.23 18.99
C SER A 147 -14.52 -26.01 19.81
N MET A 148 -13.42 -25.55 19.18
CA MET A 148 -12.20 -25.21 19.92
C MET A 148 -12.36 -23.95 20.80
N ASP A 149 -13.23 -23.02 20.41
CA ASP A 149 -13.52 -21.81 21.20
C ASP A 149 -14.30 -22.13 22.49
N THR A 150 -15.09 -23.21 22.48
CA THR A 150 -15.94 -23.58 23.62
C THR A 150 -15.22 -24.39 24.69
N ASP A 151 -14.11 -25.06 24.37
CA ASP A 151 -13.61 -26.13 25.23
C ASP A 151 -12.59 -25.70 26.29
N GLU A 152 -11.84 -24.59 26.20
CA GLU A 152 -10.77 -24.31 27.21
C GLU A 152 -10.43 -22.84 27.56
N VAL A 153 -11.16 -21.79 27.14
CA VAL A 153 -10.64 -20.40 27.28
C VAL A 153 -11.43 -19.47 28.21
N ASN A 154 -12.55 -19.90 28.81
CA ASN A 154 -13.38 -19.02 29.67
C ASN A 154 -13.65 -19.57 31.08
N LEU A 155 -12.60 -19.92 31.82
CA LEU A 155 -12.67 -19.87 33.29
C LEU A 155 -11.88 -18.67 33.79
N PRO A 156 -12.53 -17.63 34.36
CA PRO A 156 -11.83 -16.66 35.18
C PRO A 156 -11.40 -17.32 36.50
N ASP A 157 -10.11 -17.19 36.86
CA ASP A 157 -9.62 -17.33 38.23
C ASP A 157 -10.22 -16.24 39.14
#